data_AF-A0A0N5D3X1-F1
#
_entry.id   AF-A0A0N5D3X1-F1
#
_cell.length_a   1.000
_cell.length_b   1.000
_cell.length_c   1.000
_cell.angle_alpha   90.00
_cell.angle_beta   90.00
_cell.angle_gamma   90.00
#
_symmetry.space_group_name_H-M   'P 1'
#
loop_
_entity.id
_entity.type
_entity.pdbx_description
1 polymer ?
#
loop_
_entity_poly.entity_id
_entity_poly.type
_entity_poly.pdbx_seq_one_letter_code
_entity_poly.pdbx_strand_id
1 'polypeptide(L)'
;MTRKNKWCKGFLGFDVLKFANLTYPQQGFGLVTSLSKEYIFYPLDGFFGLGWQALAFHEIIPPIQNVLGKLDQPVFTIYLRKNFKPSEENEGGLITYGGTDPEHCSSDINWLPLSSLTYWQFLQTGQHMLFFSFSVGRTSSNTWHEAISDTATSWIILPLYEYKIILHELGAVYTYGMTTVPCNITQTAPPISLIIGEKAFAIPAEDYVIDVSYNIS
;
A
#
# COMPACT_ATOMS: atom_id res chain seq x y z
N MET A 1 6.12 -8.58 -5.66
CA MET A 1 7.48 -8.01 -5.80
C MET A 1 8.42 -8.72 -4.82
N THR A 2 9.22 -9.67 -5.27
CA THR A 2 10.07 -10.50 -4.39
C THR A 2 11.32 -9.72 -3.99
N ARG A 3 11.36 -9.21 -2.75
CA ARG A 3 12.62 -8.73 -2.15
C ARG A 3 13.55 -9.94 -2.08
N LYS A 4 14.56 -10.00 -2.96
CA LYS A 4 15.39 -11.19 -3.28
C LYS A 4 15.98 -11.97 -2.09
N ASN A 5 15.98 -11.42 -0.87
CA ASN A 5 16.54 -12.05 0.33
C ASN A 5 15.52 -12.29 1.46
N LYS A 6 14.26 -11.86 1.31
CA LYS A 6 13.23 -12.08 2.33
C LYS A 6 12.49 -13.38 2.09
N TRP A 7 12.46 -14.23 3.11
CA TRP A 7 11.74 -15.49 3.06
C TRP A 7 11.27 -15.89 4.46
N CYS A 8 10.21 -16.68 4.48
CA CYS A 8 9.76 -17.41 5.66
C CYS A 8 9.43 -18.85 5.23
N LYS A 9 9.58 -19.78 6.16
CA LYS A 9 9.28 -21.20 6.00
C LYS A 9 8.57 -21.68 7.25
N GLY A 10 7.63 -22.59 7.05
CA GLY A 10 6.78 -23.10 8.11
C GLY A 10 5.93 -24.24 7.62
N PHE A 11 4.83 -24.46 8.33
CA PHE A 11 3.78 -25.40 7.97
C PHE A 11 2.41 -24.76 8.12
N LEU A 12 1.39 -25.41 7.58
CA LEU A 12 0.01 -24.93 7.65
C LEU A 12 -0.61 -25.36 8.99
N GLY A 13 -1.21 -24.40 9.68
CA GLY A 13 -2.06 -24.62 10.86
C GLY A 13 -3.50 -24.19 10.60
N PHE A 14 -4.42 -24.68 11.43
CA PHE A 14 -5.82 -24.27 11.43
C PHE A 14 -6.26 -24.01 12.86
N ASP A 15 -6.91 -22.88 13.09
CA ASP A 15 -7.46 -22.54 14.40
C ASP A 15 -8.59 -21.51 14.26
N VAL A 16 -9.19 -21.14 15.39
CA VAL A 16 -10.17 -20.08 15.50
C VAL A 16 -9.47 -18.74 15.31
N LEU A 17 -9.84 -18.01 14.26
CA LEU A 17 -9.43 -16.62 14.07
C LEU A 17 -10.48 -15.69 14.69
N LYS A 18 -10.02 -14.74 15.52
CA LYS A 18 -10.81 -13.61 16.02
C LYS A 18 -10.14 -12.29 15.67
N PHE A 19 -10.90 -11.36 15.13
CA PHE A 19 -10.45 -10.00 14.85
C PHE A 19 -11.68 -9.06 14.82
N ALA A 20 -11.54 -7.84 15.35
CA ALA A 20 -12.69 -6.99 15.63
C ALA A 20 -13.80 -7.77 16.37
N ASN A 21 -15.03 -7.74 15.86
CA ASN A 21 -16.18 -8.53 16.35
C ASN A 21 -16.40 -9.83 15.56
N LEU A 22 -15.47 -10.23 14.69
CA LEU A 22 -15.57 -11.38 13.80
C LEU A 22 -14.89 -12.60 14.40
N THR A 23 -15.47 -13.77 14.15
CA THR A 23 -14.90 -15.07 14.56
C THR A 23 -15.07 -16.08 13.43
N TYR A 24 -14.01 -16.77 13.04
CA TYR A 24 -14.05 -17.87 12.08
C TYR A 24 -13.38 -19.12 12.68
N PRO A 25 -14.07 -20.27 12.76
CA PRO A 25 -13.61 -21.39 13.58
C PRO A 25 -12.43 -22.19 13.00
N GLN A 26 -12.13 -22.05 11.70
CA GLN A 26 -11.15 -22.90 11.02
C GLN A 26 -10.33 -22.10 9.99
N GLN A 27 -9.70 -21.01 10.42
CA GLN A 27 -8.83 -20.23 9.56
C GLN A 27 -7.52 -20.98 9.31
N GLY A 28 -7.16 -21.18 8.04
CA GLY A 28 -5.81 -21.63 7.67
C GLY A 28 -4.79 -20.50 7.82
N PHE A 29 -3.62 -20.77 8.40
CA PHE A 29 -2.53 -19.79 8.50
C PHE A 29 -1.16 -20.46 8.53
N GLY A 30 -0.12 -19.72 8.13
CA GLY A 30 1.25 -20.22 8.15
C GLY A 30 1.88 -20.12 9.55
N LEU A 31 2.30 -21.24 10.11
CA LEU A 31 3.12 -21.33 11.32
C LEU A 31 4.60 -21.27 10.94
N VAL A 32 5.18 -20.08 11.02
CA VAL A 32 6.57 -19.82 10.62
C VAL A 32 7.54 -20.39 11.66
N THR A 33 8.44 -21.27 11.22
CA THR A 33 9.51 -21.87 12.05
C THR A 33 10.90 -21.41 11.65
N SER A 34 11.04 -20.75 10.51
CA SER A 34 12.29 -20.19 10.03
C SER A 34 12.01 -18.97 9.15
N LEU A 35 12.80 -17.93 9.32
CA LEU A 35 12.64 -16.65 8.62
C LEU A 35 13.98 -15.98 8.40
N SER A 36 14.05 -15.13 7.39
CA SER A 36 15.24 -14.33 7.09
C SER A 36 15.46 -13.23 8.15
N LYS A 37 16.71 -12.86 8.43
CA LYS A 37 17.06 -11.96 9.55
C LYS A 37 16.42 -10.58 9.44
N GLU A 38 16.05 -10.15 8.25
CA GLU A 38 15.38 -8.88 7.98
C GLU A 38 14.05 -8.76 8.72
N TYR A 39 13.38 -9.87 9.03
CA TYR A 39 12.11 -9.86 9.77
C TYR A 39 12.27 -9.56 11.26
N ILE A 40 13.47 -9.74 11.83
CA ILE A 40 13.76 -9.53 13.26
C ILE A 40 13.64 -8.05 13.66
N PHE A 41 13.82 -7.14 12.70
CA PHE A 41 13.78 -5.70 12.94
C PHE A 41 12.39 -5.07 12.74
N TYR A 42 11.38 -5.87 12.39
CA TYR A 42 10.02 -5.34 12.26
C TYR A 42 9.30 -5.42 13.61
N PRO A 43 8.57 -4.37 14.02
CA PRO A 43 7.78 -4.36 15.25
C PRO A 43 6.42 -5.07 15.06
N LEU A 44 6.44 -6.29 14.51
CA LEU A 44 5.24 -7.09 14.25
C LEU A 44 5.53 -8.59 14.41
N ASP A 45 4.52 -9.32 14.89
CA ASP A 45 4.61 -10.78 15.06
C ASP A 45 4.31 -11.55 13.77
N GLY A 46 3.55 -10.95 12.85
CA GLY A 46 3.15 -11.61 11.61
C GLY A 46 2.33 -10.72 10.67
N PHE A 47 1.85 -11.34 9.58
CA PHE A 47 1.09 -10.66 8.54
C PHE A 47 -0.35 -11.18 8.46
N PHE A 48 -1.29 -10.26 8.34
CA PHE A 48 -2.70 -10.56 8.09
C PHE A 48 -3.02 -10.27 6.61
N GLY A 49 -3.10 -11.32 5.80
CA GLY A 49 -3.26 -11.20 4.35
C GLY A 49 -4.66 -10.73 3.95
N LEU A 50 -4.75 -9.64 3.20
CA LEU A 50 -6.00 -9.08 2.65
C LEU A 50 -6.14 -9.30 1.14
N GLY A 51 -5.16 -9.92 0.48
CA GLY A 51 -5.19 -10.21 -0.96
C GLY A 51 -6.12 -11.38 -1.33
N TRP A 52 -6.15 -11.72 -2.62
CA TRP A 52 -6.98 -12.81 -3.13
C TRP A 52 -6.35 -14.18 -2.91
N GLN A 53 -7.19 -15.23 -2.82
CA GLN A 53 -6.79 -16.61 -2.58
C GLN A 53 -5.73 -17.13 -3.56
N ALA A 54 -5.70 -16.64 -4.80
CA ALA A 54 -4.69 -17.00 -5.80
C ALA A 54 -3.25 -16.65 -5.39
N LEU A 55 -3.05 -15.73 -4.45
CA LEU A 55 -1.75 -15.41 -3.86
C LEU A 55 -1.42 -16.22 -2.60
N ALA A 56 -2.42 -16.90 -2.03
CA ALA A 56 -2.26 -17.59 -0.76
C ALA A 56 -1.43 -18.87 -0.93
N PHE A 57 -0.52 -19.11 0.02
CA PHE A 57 0.24 -20.35 0.08
C PHE A 57 -0.73 -21.54 0.21
N HIS A 58 -0.59 -22.54 -0.67
CA HIS A 58 -1.53 -23.68 -0.77
C HIS A 58 -2.99 -23.27 -1.02
N GLU A 59 -3.23 -22.10 -1.61
CA GLU A 59 -4.58 -21.61 -1.94
C GLU A 59 -5.52 -21.62 -0.73
N ILE A 60 -4.99 -21.40 0.48
CA ILE A 60 -5.83 -21.28 1.68
C ILE A 60 -6.71 -20.04 1.57
N ILE A 61 -7.97 -20.15 2.01
CA ILE A 61 -8.91 -19.03 1.95
C ILE A 61 -8.42 -17.91 2.90
N PRO A 62 -8.16 -16.69 2.40
CA PRO A 62 -7.76 -15.55 3.21
C PRO A 62 -8.79 -15.18 4.29
N PRO A 63 -8.34 -14.59 5.42
CA PRO A 63 -9.20 -14.22 6.53
C PRO A 63 -10.49 -13.48 6.17
N ILE A 64 -10.37 -12.43 5.36
CA ILE A 64 -11.53 -11.59 5.00
C ILE A 64 -12.55 -12.35 4.15
N GLN A 65 -12.09 -13.30 3.34
CA GLN A 65 -12.93 -14.11 2.45
C GLN A 65 -13.75 -15.14 3.24
N ASN A 66 -13.16 -15.72 4.29
CA ASN A 66 -13.85 -16.66 5.19
C ASN A 66 -15.02 -16.03 5.97
N VAL A 67 -15.00 -14.70 6.15
CA VAL A 67 -16.01 -13.99 6.93
C VAL A 67 -16.95 -13.14 6.09
N LEU A 68 -16.91 -13.23 4.75
CA LEU A 68 -17.76 -12.39 3.87
C LEU A 68 -19.25 -12.43 4.25
N GLY A 69 -19.77 -13.61 4.59
CA GLY A 69 -21.17 -13.76 5.02
C GLY A 69 -21.50 -13.21 6.41
N LYS A 70 -20.51 -12.63 7.11
CA LYS A 70 -20.66 -12.00 8.44
C LYS A 70 -20.44 -10.49 8.39
N LEU A 71 -20.11 -9.94 7.24
CA LEU A 71 -19.94 -8.51 7.04
C LEU A 71 -21.26 -7.87 6.65
N ASP A 72 -21.55 -6.66 7.15
CA ASP A 72 -22.75 -5.92 6.76
C ASP A 72 -22.72 -5.55 5.26
N GLN A 73 -21.53 -5.23 4.75
CA GLN A 73 -21.25 -5.04 3.33
C GLN A 73 -19.97 -5.79 2.93
N PRO A 74 -19.85 -6.30 1.68
CA PRO A 74 -18.69 -7.07 1.24
C PRO A 74 -17.48 -6.18 0.91
N VAL A 75 -17.14 -5.24 1.81
CA VAL A 75 -16.06 -4.27 1.68
C VAL A 75 -15.28 -4.15 2.99
N PHE A 76 -14.06 -3.66 2.88
CA PHE A 76 -13.31 -3.12 4.00
C PHE A 76 -12.65 -1.81 3.56
N THR A 77 -12.46 -0.88 4.48
CA THR A 77 -11.72 0.36 4.24
C THR A 77 -10.53 0.45 5.16
N ILE A 78 -9.46 1.08 4.68
CA ILE A 78 -8.22 1.26 5.41
C ILE A 78 -7.89 2.75 5.41
N TYR A 79 -7.85 3.33 6.59
CA TYR A 79 -7.32 4.66 6.84
C TYR A 79 -5.92 4.51 7.43
N LEU A 80 -4.95 5.21 6.84
CA LEU A 80 -3.59 5.33 7.37
C LEU A 80 -3.33 6.80 7.70
N ARG A 81 -2.98 7.07 8.95
CA ARG A 81 -2.69 8.44 9.38
C ARG A 81 -1.35 8.88 8.81
N LYS A 82 -1.33 10.06 8.18
CA LYS A 82 -0.11 10.70 7.71
C LYS A 82 0.73 11.22 8.88
N ASN A 83 2.05 11.16 8.75
CA ASN A 83 3.01 11.73 9.71
C ASN A 83 2.82 11.24 11.15
N PHE A 84 2.32 10.00 11.32
CA PHE A 84 2.20 9.40 12.64
C PHE A 84 3.58 9.25 13.29
N LYS A 85 3.75 9.83 14.48
CA LYS A 85 4.91 9.61 15.33
C LYS A 85 4.53 8.59 16.40
N PRO A 86 5.31 7.51 16.60
CA PRO A 86 5.02 6.51 17.63
C PRO A 86 4.88 7.08 19.05
N SER A 87 5.42 8.28 19.30
CA SER A 87 5.28 9.00 20.58
C SER A 87 3.92 9.69 20.77
N GLU A 88 3.09 9.77 19.74
CA GLU A 88 1.74 10.35 19.84
C GLU A 88 0.76 9.28 20.36
N GLU A 89 0.00 9.60 21.41
CA GLU A 89 -0.98 8.70 22.05
C GLU A 89 -2.18 8.31 21.17
N ASN A 90 -2.19 8.72 19.91
CA ASN A 90 -3.31 8.54 18.99
C ASN A 90 -3.15 7.30 18.10
N GLU A 91 -4.25 6.86 17.49
CA GLU A 91 -4.25 5.75 16.54
C GLU A 91 -3.48 6.10 15.24
N GLY A 92 -2.62 5.20 14.78
CA GLY A 92 -1.84 5.34 13.54
C GLY A 92 -2.63 5.04 12.26
N GLY A 93 -3.86 4.53 12.40
CA GLY A 93 -4.74 4.15 11.31
C GLY A 93 -5.88 3.25 11.79
N LEU A 94 -6.82 2.96 10.89
CA LEU A 94 -8.02 2.18 11.18
C LEU A 94 -8.33 1.25 10.01
N ILE A 95 -8.79 0.03 10.31
CA ILE A 95 -9.40 -0.86 9.32
C ILE A 95 -10.86 -1.08 9.72
N THR A 96 -11.77 -0.68 8.84
CA THR A 96 -13.21 -0.92 9.00
C THR A 96 -13.60 -2.13 8.17
N TYR A 97 -14.07 -3.17 8.82
CA TYR A 97 -14.57 -4.38 8.16
C TYR A 97 -16.09 -4.29 8.04
N GLY A 98 -16.63 -4.52 6.84
CA GLY A 98 -18.07 -4.57 6.61
C GLY A 98 -18.72 -3.23 6.28
N GLY A 99 -17.94 -2.18 6.03
CA GLY A 99 -18.47 -0.87 5.73
C GLY A 99 -17.42 0.11 5.21
N THR A 100 -17.87 1.33 4.96
CA THR A 100 -17.02 2.47 4.67
C THR A 100 -16.70 3.23 5.95
N ASP A 101 -15.68 4.08 5.90
CA ASP A 101 -15.28 4.95 7.02
C ASP A 101 -15.58 6.41 6.67
N PRO A 102 -16.78 6.92 7.00
CA PRO A 102 -17.16 8.30 6.69
C PRO A 102 -16.46 9.34 7.57
N GLU A 103 -15.79 8.92 8.65
CA GLU A 103 -15.04 9.82 9.53
C GLU A 103 -13.71 10.21 8.89
N HIS A 104 -13.02 9.24 8.28
CA HIS A 104 -11.69 9.46 7.72
C HIS A 104 -11.63 9.50 6.18
N CYS A 105 -12.67 9.03 5.49
CA CYS A 105 -12.72 8.99 4.03
C CYS A 105 -13.83 9.88 3.45
N SER A 106 -13.59 10.42 2.24
CA SER A 106 -14.62 11.13 1.47
C SER A 106 -15.77 10.20 1.12
N SER A 107 -17.00 10.72 1.14
CA SER A 107 -18.19 10.02 0.65
C SER A 107 -18.18 9.81 -0.87
N ASP A 108 -17.38 10.58 -1.62
CA ASP A 108 -17.25 10.49 -3.09
C ASP A 108 -16.21 9.43 -3.51
N ILE A 109 -16.58 8.17 -3.36
CA ILE A 109 -15.71 7.01 -3.63
C ILE A 109 -15.60 6.76 -5.15
N ASN A 110 -14.37 6.71 -5.65
CA ASN A 110 -14.06 6.34 -7.02
C ASN A 110 -13.84 4.82 -7.13
N TRP A 111 -14.87 4.07 -7.50
CA TRP A 111 -14.80 2.62 -7.64
C TRP A 111 -14.16 2.23 -8.98
N LEU A 112 -13.23 1.27 -8.93
CA LEU A 112 -12.57 0.73 -10.12
C LEU A 112 -12.70 -0.79 -10.15
N PRO A 113 -12.95 -1.39 -11.32
CA PRO A 113 -12.93 -2.84 -11.46
C PRO A 113 -11.50 -3.36 -11.25
N LEU A 114 -11.39 -4.53 -10.63
CA LEU A 114 -10.12 -5.24 -10.56
C LEU A 114 -9.78 -5.84 -11.93
N SER A 115 -8.51 -5.81 -12.29
CA SER A 115 -8.01 -6.45 -13.51
C SER A 115 -7.64 -7.90 -13.33
N SER A 116 -7.38 -8.31 -12.08
CA SER A 116 -6.99 -9.66 -11.69
C SER A 116 -7.40 -9.92 -10.25
N LEU A 117 -7.89 -11.13 -9.96
CA LEU A 117 -8.17 -11.60 -8.59
C LEU A 117 -6.90 -12.20 -7.97
N THR A 118 -5.82 -11.41 -7.93
CA THR A 118 -4.54 -11.77 -7.30
C THR A 118 -4.19 -10.75 -6.24
N TYR A 119 -3.54 -9.65 -6.61
CA TYR A 119 -3.40 -8.46 -5.77
C TYR A 119 -4.70 -7.63 -5.84
N TRP A 120 -4.81 -6.56 -5.04
CA TRP A 120 -5.80 -5.49 -5.28
C TRP A 120 -5.36 -4.67 -6.50
N GLN A 121 -5.33 -5.35 -7.64
CA GLN A 121 -4.81 -4.86 -8.91
C GLN A 121 -5.94 -4.27 -9.72
N PHE A 122 -5.73 -3.05 -10.20
CA PHE A 122 -6.68 -2.35 -11.03
C PHE A 122 -6.01 -1.90 -12.33
N LEU A 123 -6.75 -2.10 -13.42
CA LEU A 123 -6.45 -1.66 -14.78
C LEU A 123 -7.80 -1.28 -15.37
N GLN A 124 -7.93 -0.09 -15.95
CA GLN A 124 -9.08 0.18 -16.80
C GLN A 124 -8.62 0.35 -18.25
N THR A 125 -8.94 -0.68 -19.03
CA THR A 125 -8.94 -0.65 -20.49
C THR A 125 -9.84 0.48 -20.99
N GLY A 126 -9.37 1.23 -21.98
CA GLY A 126 -10.21 2.13 -22.76
C GLY A 126 -9.76 3.57 -22.75
N GLN A 127 -9.93 4.32 -21.65
CA GLN A 127 -9.74 5.78 -21.67
C GLN A 127 -9.26 6.39 -20.35
N HIS A 128 -9.03 5.58 -19.31
CA HIS A 128 -8.89 6.04 -17.93
C HIS A 128 -7.88 5.17 -17.18
N MET A 129 -6.63 5.25 -17.61
CA MET A 129 -5.52 4.45 -17.13
C MET A 129 -4.64 5.28 -16.17
N LEU A 130 -3.75 4.61 -15.43
CA LEU A 130 -2.82 5.29 -14.53
C LEU A 130 -1.87 6.19 -15.30
N PHE A 131 -2.12 7.49 -15.24
CA PHE A 131 -1.23 8.51 -15.80
C PHE A 131 -0.43 9.14 -14.67
N PHE A 132 0.89 9.14 -14.83
CA PHE A 132 1.77 9.96 -14.02
C PHE A 132 1.97 11.29 -14.73
N SER A 133 1.14 12.27 -14.38
CA SER A 133 1.42 13.67 -14.72
C SER A 133 2.26 14.27 -13.60
N PHE A 134 3.53 14.50 -13.86
CA PHE A 134 4.27 15.49 -13.08
C PHE A 134 3.94 16.85 -13.70
N SER A 135 3.09 17.66 -13.06
CA SER A 135 2.65 18.92 -13.65
C SER A 135 3.68 20.04 -13.44
N VAL A 136 4.95 19.81 -13.79
CA VAL A 136 5.92 20.90 -13.96
C VAL A 136 6.79 20.61 -15.17
N GLY A 137 6.84 21.58 -16.09
CA GLY A 137 7.99 21.69 -17.00
C GLY A 137 7.95 20.89 -18.32
N ARG A 138 6.79 20.38 -18.77
CA ARG A 138 6.58 19.68 -20.07
C ARG A 138 6.96 18.20 -20.15
N THR A 139 7.33 17.56 -19.05
CA THR A 139 7.64 16.13 -19.05
C THR A 139 6.48 15.34 -18.48
N SER A 140 5.63 14.79 -19.35
CA SER A 140 4.65 13.77 -18.98
C SER A 140 5.05 12.42 -19.57
N SER A 141 4.92 11.36 -18.77
CA SER A 141 5.03 10.01 -19.31
C SER A 141 3.63 9.56 -19.72
N ASN A 142 3.40 9.37 -21.01
CA ASN A 142 2.12 8.86 -21.53
C ASN A 142 2.10 7.32 -21.55
N THR A 143 2.84 6.71 -20.64
CA THR A 143 2.93 5.26 -20.46
C THR A 143 1.95 4.84 -19.39
N TRP A 144 1.25 3.75 -19.69
CA TRP A 144 0.18 3.24 -18.86
C TRP A 144 0.67 2.01 -18.13
N HIS A 145 0.38 1.95 -16.83
CA HIS A 145 0.82 0.86 -15.97
C HIS A 145 -0.36 0.26 -15.23
N GLU A 146 -0.29 -1.05 -15.01
CA GLU A 146 -1.08 -1.67 -13.96
C GLU A 146 -0.57 -1.19 -12.60
N ALA A 147 -1.47 -1.02 -11.63
CA ALA A 147 -1.05 -0.86 -10.24
C ALA A 147 -1.84 -1.75 -9.31
N ILE A 148 -1.27 -1.85 -8.11
CA ILE A 148 -1.84 -2.55 -6.98
C ILE A 148 -1.95 -1.56 -5.83
N SER A 149 -3.03 -1.67 -5.06
CA SER A 149 -3.05 -1.11 -3.71
C SER A 149 -2.42 -2.12 -2.76
N ASP A 150 -1.31 -1.76 -2.12
CA ASP A 150 -0.55 -2.65 -1.24
C ASP A 150 -0.20 -1.94 0.08
N THR A 151 -0.97 -2.23 1.13
CA THR A 151 -0.77 -1.64 2.46
C THR A 151 0.51 -2.10 3.16
N ALA A 152 1.16 -3.16 2.67
CA ALA A 152 2.43 -3.63 3.22
C ALA A 152 3.65 -2.90 2.61
N THR A 153 3.44 -2.06 1.59
CA THR A 153 4.50 -1.30 0.94
C THR A 153 4.41 0.18 1.33
N SER A 154 5.39 0.66 2.08
CA SER A 154 5.44 2.05 2.57
C SER A 154 5.74 3.10 1.49
N TRP A 155 6.32 2.70 0.35
CA TRP A 155 6.73 3.59 -0.73
C TRP A 155 5.84 3.44 -1.96
N ILE A 156 5.61 4.52 -2.69
CA ILE A 156 5.06 4.41 -4.04
C ILE A 156 6.15 3.84 -4.94
N ILE A 157 5.89 2.67 -5.52
CA ILE A 157 6.85 2.03 -6.43
C ILE A 157 6.43 2.28 -7.87
N LEU A 158 7.38 2.79 -8.65
CA LEU A 158 7.19 3.16 -10.04
C LEU A 158 8.12 2.36 -10.95
N PRO A 159 7.76 2.19 -12.23
CA PRO A 159 8.71 1.73 -13.21
C PRO A 159 9.87 2.72 -13.34
N LEU A 160 11.02 2.19 -13.78
CA LEU A 160 12.29 2.91 -13.71
C LEU A 160 12.30 4.20 -14.54
N TYR A 161 11.52 4.27 -15.62
CA TYR A 161 11.47 5.43 -16.50
C TYR A 161 10.81 6.63 -15.82
N GLU A 162 9.61 6.42 -15.25
CA GLU A 162 8.83 7.42 -14.53
C GLU A 162 9.56 7.85 -13.26
N TYR A 163 10.16 6.89 -12.55
CA TYR A 163 11.00 7.18 -11.39
C TYR A 163 12.16 8.13 -11.75
N LYS A 164 12.88 7.87 -12.85
CA LYS A 164 13.99 8.73 -13.30
C LYS A 164 13.56 10.14 -13.69
N ILE A 165 12.37 10.30 -14.27
CA ILE A 165 11.81 11.63 -14.58
C ILE A 165 11.64 12.40 -13.27
N ILE A 166 11.00 11.81 -12.26
CA ILE A 166 10.78 12.45 -10.96
C ILE A 166 12.13 12.82 -10.32
N LEU A 167 13.12 11.93 -10.33
CA LEU A 167 14.42 12.22 -9.76
C LEU A 167 15.12 13.40 -10.44
N HIS A 168 15.04 13.48 -11.77
CA HIS A 168 15.62 14.58 -12.53
C HIS A 168 14.96 15.91 -12.17
N GLU A 169 13.63 15.96 -12.11
CA GLU A 169 12.87 17.18 -11.81
C GLU A 169 13.11 17.67 -10.38
N LEU A 170 13.24 16.76 -9.41
CA LEU A 170 13.51 17.13 -8.01
C LEU A 170 14.98 17.48 -7.76
N GLY A 171 15.85 17.39 -8.78
CA GLY A 171 17.30 17.52 -8.60
C GLY A 171 17.86 16.49 -7.62
N ALA A 172 17.26 15.30 -7.59
CA ALA A 172 17.56 14.28 -6.61
C ALA A 172 18.93 13.62 -6.89
N VAL A 173 19.65 13.33 -5.82
CA VAL A 173 20.98 12.70 -5.87
C VAL A 173 21.00 11.43 -5.04
N TYR A 174 21.72 10.44 -5.52
CA TYR A 174 21.93 9.20 -4.77
C TYR A 174 23.11 9.38 -3.80
N THR A 175 22.83 9.38 -2.50
CA THR A 175 23.85 9.45 -1.46
C THR A 175 23.47 8.56 -0.27
N TYR A 176 24.48 8.02 0.43
CA TYR A 176 24.28 7.14 1.60
C TYR A 176 23.32 5.95 1.38
N GLY A 177 23.28 5.40 0.16
CA GLY A 177 22.41 4.26 -0.14
C GLY A 177 20.94 4.59 -0.38
N MET A 178 20.60 5.89 -0.45
CA MET A 178 19.24 6.36 -0.69
C MET A 178 19.22 7.52 -1.70
N THR A 179 18.04 7.80 -2.26
CA THR A 179 17.85 8.98 -3.11
C THR A 179 17.39 10.13 -2.24
N THR A 180 18.08 11.27 -2.33
CA THR A 180 17.89 12.44 -1.47
C THR A 180 17.68 13.69 -2.30
N VAL A 181 17.03 14.68 -1.69
CA VAL A 181 16.68 15.97 -2.28
C VAL A 181 16.99 17.08 -1.27
N PRO A 182 17.17 18.35 -1.68
CA PRO A 182 17.34 19.46 -0.75
C PRO A 182 16.18 19.57 0.25
N CYS A 183 16.44 19.85 1.54
CA CYS A 183 15.38 19.85 2.55
C CYS A 183 14.27 20.90 2.31
N ASN A 184 14.56 21.97 1.59
CA ASN A 184 13.58 23.00 1.24
C ASN A 184 12.76 22.67 -0.01
N ILE A 185 12.98 21.52 -0.65
CA ILE A 185 12.30 21.13 -1.90
C ILE A 185 10.79 21.03 -1.73
N THR A 186 10.29 20.72 -0.52
CA THR A 186 8.85 20.64 -0.24
C THR A 186 8.12 21.97 -0.41
N GLN A 187 8.85 23.10 -0.38
CA GLN A 187 8.29 24.44 -0.58
C GLN A 187 8.13 24.80 -2.06
N THR A 188 8.85 24.13 -2.96
CA THR A 188 8.96 24.52 -4.38
C THR A 188 8.59 23.41 -5.34
N ALA A 189 8.71 22.14 -4.94
CA ALA A 189 8.38 21.02 -5.77
C ALA A 189 6.86 20.90 -5.98
N PRO A 190 6.44 20.53 -7.19
CA PRO A 190 5.03 20.41 -7.50
C PRO A 190 4.40 19.14 -6.94
N PRO A 191 3.06 19.07 -6.89
CA PRO A 191 2.41 17.81 -6.64
C PRO A 191 2.69 16.79 -7.76
N ILE A 192 2.83 15.52 -7.38
CA ILE A 192 2.71 14.39 -8.31
C ILE A 192 1.21 14.16 -8.50
N SER A 193 0.71 14.21 -9.74
CA SER A 193 -0.70 13.90 -10.00
C SER A 193 -0.82 12.50 -10.60
N LEU A 194 -1.52 11.62 -9.85
CA LEU A 194 -1.90 10.28 -10.26
C LEU A 194 -3.31 10.31 -10.82
N ILE A 195 -3.47 10.01 -12.11
CA ILE A 195 -4.81 9.86 -12.67
C ILE A 195 -5.24 8.41 -12.47
N ILE A 196 -6.28 8.15 -11.70
CA ILE A 196 -6.79 6.80 -11.45
C ILE A 196 -8.25 6.75 -11.89
N GLY A 197 -8.53 6.01 -12.96
CA GLY A 197 -9.83 6.10 -13.61
C GLY A 197 -10.02 7.50 -14.22
N GLU A 198 -11.15 8.13 -13.91
CA GLU A 198 -11.48 9.49 -14.38
C GLU A 198 -11.04 10.59 -13.40
N LYS A 199 -10.49 10.22 -12.25
CA LYS A 199 -10.12 11.18 -11.19
C LYS A 199 -8.61 11.38 -11.13
N ALA A 200 -8.19 12.63 -10.98
CA ALA A 200 -6.82 13.00 -10.67
C ALA A 200 -6.63 13.13 -9.15
N PHE A 201 -5.62 12.47 -8.63
CA PHE A 201 -5.22 12.49 -7.22
C PHE A 201 -3.87 13.19 -7.11
N ALA A 202 -3.88 14.41 -6.59
CA ALA A 202 -2.66 15.18 -6.35
C ALA A 202 -2.00 14.74 -5.04
N ILE A 203 -0.71 14.42 -5.11
CA ILE A 203 0.15 14.11 -3.98
C ILE A 203 1.11 15.28 -3.81
N PRO A 204 0.90 16.16 -2.80
CA PRO A 204 1.79 17.29 -2.55
C PRO A 204 3.19 16.84 -2.15
N ALA A 205 4.18 17.73 -2.29
CA ALA A 205 5.59 17.41 -2.01
C ALA A 205 5.84 16.94 -0.57
N GLU A 206 5.09 17.46 0.39
CA GLU A 206 5.12 17.04 1.79
C GLU A 206 4.69 15.58 2.01
N ASP A 207 3.94 14.97 1.08
CA ASP A 207 3.47 13.59 1.20
C ASP A 207 4.41 12.58 0.52
N TYR A 208 5.24 13.00 -0.43
CA TYR A 208 6.17 12.11 -1.15
C TYR A 208 7.66 12.37 -0.84
N VAL A 209 7.98 13.43 -0.11
CA VAL A 209 9.33 13.70 0.42
C VAL A 209 9.32 13.49 1.93
N ILE A 210 10.14 12.56 2.41
CA ILE A 210 10.20 12.19 3.83
C ILE A 210 11.44 12.82 4.47
N ASP A 211 11.25 13.52 5.58
CA ASP A 211 12.34 13.97 6.43
C ASP A 211 12.89 12.78 7.25
N VAL A 212 14.09 12.34 6.88
CA VAL A 212 14.75 11.18 7.48
C VAL A 212 15.23 11.46 8.90
N SER A 213 15.29 12.73 9.33
CA SER A 213 15.70 13.09 10.70
C SER A 213 14.72 12.62 11.78
N TYR A 214 13.46 12.32 11.41
CA TYR A 214 12.41 11.88 12.34
C TYR A 214 12.22 10.35 12.43
N ASN A 215 12.92 9.55 11.63
CA ASN A 215 12.69 8.10 11.51
C ASN A 215 13.90 7.23 11.91
N ILE A 216 14.84 7.78 12.68
CA ILE A 216 15.93 7.00 13.31
C ILE A 216 15.64 6.91 14.82
N SER A 217 14.67 6.07 15.19
CA SER A 217 14.52 5.56 16.56
C SER A 217 14.04 4.12 16.51
#